data_AF-A0A845MRT9-F1
#
_entry.id   AF-A0A845MRT9-F1
#
_cell.length_a   1.000
_cell.length_b   1.000
_cell.length_c   1.000
_cell.angle_alpha   90.00
_cell.angle_beta   90.00
_cell.angle_gamma   90.00
#
_symmetry.space_group_name_H-M   'P 1'
#
loop_
_entity.id
_entity.type
_entity.pdbx_description
1 polymer ?
#
loop_
_entity_poly.entity_id
_entity_poly.type
_entity_poly.pdbx_seq_one_letter_code
_entity_poly.pdbx_strand_id
1 'polypeptide(L)'
;MSVETVYDVMELTRKVHHKLAEDLDNCYTVEGRERVRMLLAYLSEHESKLEAVIKQAEQDAVKAILNTWLSDYLDGFAALQHLSAPLECDRGDADAVLAAVLVMHERLIELYRYLADKAPTPSVAELLGSLMELEHSEAMRMARDAGRLNDI
;
A
#
# COMPACT_ATOMS: atom_id res chain seq x y z
N MET A 1 -6.19 -10.93 -13.16
CA MET A 1 -7.34 -10.02 -13.00
C MET A 1 -7.06 -8.81 -13.86
N SER A 2 -7.99 -8.37 -14.70
CA SER A 2 -7.90 -7.05 -15.31
C SER A 2 -8.35 -6.01 -14.28
N VAL A 3 -7.60 -4.91 -14.17
CA VAL A 3 -7.95 -3.77 -13.31
C VAL A 3 -8.60 -2.76 -14.24
N GLU A 4 -9.89 -2.51 -14.07
CA GLU A 4 -10.67 -1.74 -15.06
C GLU A 4 -11.43 -0.58 -14.43
N THR A 5 -11.74 -0.65 -13.14
CA THR A 5 -12.57 0.33 -12.43
C THR A 5 -11.89 0.90 -11.19
N VAL A 6 -12.46 1.98 -10.63
CA VAL A 6 -12.05 2.50 -9.32
C VAL A 6 -12.12 1.41 -8.25
N TYR A 7 -13.17 0.58 -8.28
CA TYR A 7 -13.30 -0.59 -7.42
C TYR A 7 -12.11 -1.53 -7.54
N ASP A 8 -11.74 -1.91 -8.76
CA ASP A 8 -10.63 -2.86 -8.97
C ASP A 8 -9.28 -2.28 -8.53
N VAL A 9 -9.10 -0.96 -8.64
CA VAL A 9 -7.91 -0.28 -8.13
C VAL A 9 -7.87 -0.37 -6.60
N MET A 10 -8.96 -0.06 -5.91
CA MET A 10 -9.04 -0.20 -4.45
C MET A 10 -8.88 -1.66 -4.00
N GLU A 11 -9.46 -2.60 -4.73
CA GLU A 11 -9.30 -4.03 -4.44
C GLU A 11 -7.86 -4.49 -4.67
N LEU A 12 -7.19 -3.99 -5.71
CA LEU A 12 -5.78 -4.25 -5.98
C LEU A 12 -4.92 -3.74 -4.83
N THR A 13 -5.05 -2.47 -4.44
CA THR A 13 -4.21 -1.89 -3.38
C THR A 13 -4.47 -2.60 -2.05
N ARG A 14 -5.72 -2.94 -1.74
CA ARG A 14 -6.06 -3.78 -0.58
C ARG A 14 -5.30 -5.12 -0.61
N LYS A 15 -5.25 -5.79 -1.77
CA LYS A 15 -4.47 -7.04 -1.93
C LYS A 15 -2.97 -6.82 -1.76
N VAL A 16 -2.44 -5.65 -2.14
CA VAL A 16 -1.03 -5.29 -1.90
C VAL A 16 -0.75 -5.22 -0.40
N HIS A 17 -1.53 -4.46 0.38
CA HIS A 17 -1.33 -4.39 1.84
C HIS A 17 -1.49 -5.74 2.53
N HIS A 18 -2.49 -6.52 2.12
CA HIS A 18 -2.65 -7.89 2.61
C HIS A 18 -1.40 -8.74 2.37
N LYS A 19 -0.86 -8.67 1.15
CA LYS A 19 0.32 -9.44 0.76
C LYS A 19 1.58 -8.98 1.50
N LEU A 20 1.73 -7.67 1.72
CA LEU A 20 2.83 -7.10 2.52
C LEU A 20 2.76 -7.61 3.97
N ALA A 21 1.59 -7.56 4.60
CA ALA A 21 1.39 -8.12 5.95
C ALA A 21 1.79 -9.60 6.00
N GLU A 22 1.31 -10.41 5.06
CA GLU A 22 1.67 -11.83 5.00
C GLU A 22 3.18 -12.04 4.79
N ASP A 23 3.82 -11.28 3.90
CA ASP A 23 5.26 -11.42 3.66
C ASP A 23 6.07 -11.04 4.91
N LEU A 24 5.70 -9.97 5.58
CA LEU A 24 6.34 -9.50 6.81
C LEU A 24 6.16 -10.49 7.97
N ASP A 25 4.98 -11.08 8.12
CA ASP A 25 4.74 -12.15 9.10
C ASP A 25 5.56 -13.41 8.77
N ASN A 26 5.64 -13.78 7.49
CA ASN A 26 6.44 -14.94 7.06
C ASN A 26 7.95 -14.71 7.18
N CYS A 27 8.41 -13.46 7.18
CA CYS A 27 9.82 -13.11 7.45
C CYS A 27 10.27 -13.49 8.86
N TYR A 28 9.34 -13.61 9.80
CA TYR A 28 9.58 -13.84 11.23
C TYR A 28 10.26 -15.19 11.57
N THR A 29 10.35 -16.11 10.61
CA THR A 29 10.63 -17.55 10.85
C THR A 29 12.10 -17.97 11.03
N VAL A 30 13.09 -17.07 11.13
CA VAL A 30 14.50 -17.46 11.30
C VAL A 30 15.23 -16.53 12.26
N GLU A 31 16.11 -17.09 13.10
CA GLU A 31 17.08 -16.46 14.00
C GLU A 31 17.45 -15.00 13.61
N GLY A 32 16.62 -14.05 14.03
CA GLY A 32 16.76 -12.63 13.74
C GLY A 32 17.01 -11.85 15.01
N ARG A 33 17.74 -10.73 14.89
CA ARG A 33 17.93 -9.77 15.99
C ARG A 33 16.57 -9.26 16.47
N GLU A 34 16.38 -9.11 17.78
CA GLU A 34 15.11 -8.69 18.39
C GLU A 34 14.53 -7.43 17.72
N ARG A 35 15.38 -6.46 17.37
CA ARG A 35 14.99 -5.26 16.59
C ARG A 35 14.27 -5.59 15.28
N VAL A 36 14.80 -6.52 14.47
CA VAL A 36 14.20 -6.89 13.18
C VAL A 36 12.84 -7.53 13.41
N ARG A 37 12.71 -8.38 14.43
CA ARG A 37 11.44 -9.01 14.80
C ARG A 37 10.38 -7.99 15.24
N MET A 38 10.78 -7.02 16.06
CA MET A 38 9.88 -5.94 16.48
C MET A 38 9.42 -5.08 15.30
N LEU A 39 10.34 -4.74 14.39
CA LEU A 39 10.00 -3.99 13.19
C LEU A 39 9.05 -4.78 12.27
N LEU A 40 9.33 -6.06 12.00
CA LEU A 40 8.48 -6.90 11.17
C LEU A 40 7.06 -7.02 11.74
N ALA A 41 6.93 -7.23 13.05
CA ALA A 41 5.63 -7.30 13.71
C ALA A 41 4.88 -5.95 13.63
N TYR A 42 5.58 -4.84 13.87
CA TYR A 42 5.00 -3.50 13.74
C TYR A 42 4.49 -3.23 12.31
N LEU A 43 5.32 -3.51 11.30
CA LEU A 43 4.96 -3.28 9.89
C LEU A 43 3.80 -4.18 9.47
N SER A 44 3.83 -5.47 9.81
CA SER A 44 2.73 -6.40 9.49
C SER A 44 1.39 -5.96 10.07
N GLU A 45 1.38 -5.55 11.35
CA GLU A 45 0.17 -5.03 12.00
C GLU A 45 -0.30 -3.73 11.34
N HIS A 46 0.63 -2.88 10.91
CA HIS A 46 0.34 -1.63 10.23
C HIS A 46 -0.35 -1.87 8.87
N GLU A 47 0.22 -2.74 8.03
CA GLU A 47 -0.34 -3.11 6.73
C GLU A 47 -1.74 -3.72 6.87
N SER A 48 -1.94 -4.59 7.86
CA SER A 48 -3.24 -5.20 8.14
C SER A 48 -4.30 -4.16 8.53
N LYS A 49 -3.90 -3.10 9.26
CA LYS A 49 -4.80 -1.99 9.59
C LYS A 49 -5.13 -1.16 8.36
N LEU A 50 -4.14 -0.87 7.51
CA LEU A 50 -4.36 -0.09 6.30
C LEU A 50 -5.28 -0.83 5.32
N GLU A 51 -5.12 -2.15 5.19
CA GLU A 51 -6.06 -3.01 4.46
C GLU A 51 -7.51 -2.79 4.94
N ALA A 52 -7.72 -2.79 6.26
CA ALA A 52 -9.04 -2.62 6.85
C ALA A 52 -9.60 -1.20 6.64
N VAL A 53 -8.76 -0.17 6.70
CA VAL A 53 -9.16 1.23 6.44
C VAL A 53 -9.58 1.41 4.99
N ILE A 54 -8.81 0.88 4.03
CA ILE A 54 -9.16 0.96 2.60
C ILE A 54 -10.48 0.21 2.33
N LYS A 55 -10.67 -0.96 2.94
CA LYS A 55 -11.92 -1.71 2.85
C LYS A 55 -13.12 -0.92 3.39
N GLN A 56 -12.94 -0.19 4.48
CA GLN A 56 -13.99 0.67 5.01
C GLN A 56 -14.30 1.83 4.05
N ALA A 57 -13.26 2.46 3.49
CA ALA A 57 -13.42 3.50 2.48
C ALA A 57 -14.14 3.00 1.22
N GLU A 58 -13.87 1.77 0.78
CA GLU A 58 -14.60 1.10 -0.31
C GLU A 58 -16.09 0.95 0.01
N GLN A 59 -16.43 0.57 1.25
CA GLN A 59 -17.82 0.37 1.69
C GLN A 59 -18.59 1.69 1.83
N ASP A 60 -17.90 2.76 2.22
CA ASP A 60 -18.48 4.09 2.41
C ASP A 60 -18.60 4.86 1.07
N ALA A 61 -17.83 4.46 0.05
CA ALA A 61 -17.85 5.09 -1.25
C ALA A 61 -19.19 4.89 -1.99
N VAL A 62 -19.61 5.92 -2.72
CA VAL A 62 -20.81 5.85 -3.56
C VAL A 62 -20.57 4.88 -4.71
N LYS A 63 -21.46 3.89 -4.88
CA LYS A 63 -21.35 2.86 -5.94
C LYS A 63 -21.10 3.41 -7.35
N ALA A 64 -21.66 4.57 -7.68
CA ALA A 64 -21.43 5.23 -8.97
C ALA A 64 -19.96 5.62 -9.19
N ILE A 65 -19.25 6.03 -8.12
CA ILE A 65 -17.83 6.34 -8.15
C ILE A 65 -17.03 5.05 -8.36
N LEU A 66 -17.33 4.00 -7.58
CA LEU A 66 -16.65 2.70 -7.65
C LEU A 66 -16.72 2.04 -9.03
N ASN A 67 -17.89 2.14 -9.70
CA ASN A 67 -18.11 1.58 -11.03
C ASN A 67 -17.56 2.45 -12.17
N THR A 68 -16.81 3.53 -11.88
CA THR A 68 -16.19 4.35 -12.93
C THR A 68 -15.01 3.61 -13.54
N TRP A 69 -14.98 3.56 -14.87
CA TRP A 69 -13.95 2.90 -15.66
C TRP A 69 -12.68 3.76 -15.74
N LEU A 70 -11.54 3.12 -15.51
CA LEU A 70 -10.20 3.68 -15.56
C LEU A 70 -9.26 2.91 -16.52
N SER A 71 -9.77 1.89 -17.22
CA SER A 71 -9.02 1.00 -18.11
C SER A 71 -8.07 1.75 -19.06
N ASP A 72 -8.58 2.80 -19.72
CA ASP A 72 -7.83 3.60 -20.70
C ASP A 72 -6.59 4.29 -20.11
N TYR A 73 -6.54 4.45 -18.79
CA TYR A 73 -5.43 5.07 -18.06
C TYR A 73 -4.49 4.03 -17.44
N LEU A 74 -5.00 2.84 -17.10
CA LEU A 74 -4.27 1.77 -16.42
C LEU A 74 -3.31 1.02 -17.36
N ASP A 75 -3.66 0.87 -18.64
CA ASP A 75 -2.79 0.22 -19.65
C ASP A 75 -1.43 0.92 -19.83
N GLY A 76 -1.33 2.20 -19.46
CA GLY A 76 -0.10 2.99 -19.49
C GLY A 76 0.77 2.87 -18.24
N PHE A 77 0.25 2.32 -17.13
CA PHE A 77 0.96 2.30 -15.84
C PHE A 77 1.75 1.01 -15.67
N ALA A 78 2.94 0.95 -16.29
CA ALA A 78 3.84 -0.20 -16.21
C ALA A 78 4.16 -0.64 -14.77
N ALA A 79 4.05 0.27 -13.79
CA ALA A 79 4.28 -0.03 -12.38
C ALA A 79 3.20 -0.92 -11.74
N LEU A 80 2.02 -1.13 -12.36
CA LEU A 80 1.02 -2.09 -11.87
C LEU A 80 1.59 -3.50 -11.71
N GLN A 81 2.48 -3.92 -12.63
CA GLN A 81 3.09 -5.25 -12.60
C GLN A 81 3.98 -5.47 -11.35
N HIS A 82 4.49 -4.38 -10.78
CA HIS A 82 5.39 -4.42 -9.63
C HIS A 82 4.65 -4.34 -8.30
N LEU A 83 3.36 -4.01 -8.30
CA LEU A 83 2.54 -3.96 -7.09
C LEU A 83 2.22 -5.35 -6.54
N SER A 84 2.13 -6.36 -7.39
CA SER A 84 1.88 -7.75 -6.98
C SER A 84 3.16 -8.55 -6.72
N ALA A 85 4.33 -7.93 -6.82
CA ALA A 85 5.59 -8.61 -6.55
C ALA A 85 5.71 -8.90 -5.04
N PRO A 86 6.16 -10.11 -4.63
CA PRO A 86 6.44 -10.40 -3.24
C PRO A 86 7.46 -9.44 -2.66
N LEU A 87 7.34 -9.13 -1.37
CA LEU A 87 8.35 -8.33 -0.68
C LEU A 87 9.65 -9.15 -0.57
N GLU A 88 10.74 -8.60 -1.10
CA GLU A 88 12.08 -9.13 -0.84
C GLU A 88 12.54 -8.69 0.55
N CYS A 89 12.54 -9.65 1.47
CA CYS A 89 12.78 -9.38 2.88
C CYS A 89 14.22 -9.77 3.26
N ASP A 90 15.09 -8.77 3.44
CA ASP A 90 16.40 -8.99 4.05
C ASP A 90 16.25 -9.17 5.56
N ARG A 91 16.18 -10.44 5.98
CA ARG A 91 16.00 -10.83 7.39
C ARG A 91 17.15 -10.37 8.30
N GLY A 92 18.27 -9.93 7.73
CA GLY A 92 19.41 -9.40 8.46
C GLY A 92 19.35 -7.90 8.73
N ASP A 93 18.57 -7.13 7.96
CA ASP A 93 18.65 -5.67 7.93
C ASP A 93 17.26 -5.02 8.04
N ALA A 94 16.97 -4.48 9.22
CA ALA A 94 15.74 -3.76 9.52
C ALA A 94 15.55 -2.53 8.62
N ASP A 95 16.63 -1.81 8.28
CA ASP A 95 16.54 -0.60 7.48
C ASP A 95 16.27 -0.96 6.00
N ALA A 96 16.83 -2.06 5.51
CA ALA A 96 16.51 -2.59 4.19
C ALA A 96 15.04 -3.04 4.07
N VAL A 97 14.51 -3.72 5.09
CA VAL A 97 13.08 -4.12 5.13
C VAL A 97 12.18 -2.89 5.12
N LEU A 98 12.45 -1.89 5.97
CA LEU A 98 11.68 -0.65 5.99
C LEU A 98 11.72 0.05 4.63
N ALA A 99 12.89 0.15 4.01
CA ALA A 99 13.04 0.79 2.71
C ALA A 99 12.22 0.07 1.62
N ALA A 100 12.22 -1.27 1.62
CA ALA A 100 11.44 -2.05 0.66
C ALA A 100 9.93 -1.82 0.80
N VAL A 101 9.42 -1.73 2.03
CA VAL A 101 8.01 -1.41 2.31
C VAL A 101 7.68 0.02 1.88
N LEU A 102 8.50 1.01 2.23
CA LEU A 102 8.30 2.41 1.83
C LEU A 102 8.29 2.60 0.30
N VAL A 103 9.14 1.87 -0.43
CA VAL A 103 9.11 1.86 -1.91
C VAL A 103 7.77 1.35 -2.44
N MET A 104 7.14 0.38 -1.77
CA MET A 104 5.80 -0.08 -2.18
C MET A 104 4.74 1.00 -1.95
N HIS A 105 4.75 1.68 -0.80
CA HIS A 105 3.83 2.81 -0.57
C HIS A 105 4.06 3.95 -1.56
N GLU A 106 5.30 4.27 -1.89
CA GLU A 106 5.58 5.29 -2.89
C GLU A 106 4.94 4.95 -4.24
N ARG A 107 5.02 3.68 -4.67
CA ARG A 107 4.34 3.22 -5.89
C ARG A 107 2.81 3.34 -5.81
N LEU A 108 2.22 3.07 -4.65
CA LEU A 108 0.77 3.23 -4.43
C LEU A 108 0.36 4.72 -4.49
N ILE A 109 1.15 5.59 -3.87
CA ILE A 109 0.96 7.05 -3.94
C ILE A 109 1.04 7.53 -5.38
N GLU A 110 2.03 7.07 -6.15
CA GLU A 110 2.17 7.42 -7.56
C GLU A 110 0.99 6.93 -8.40
N LEU A 111 0.50 5.71 -8.15
CA LEU A 111 -0.69 5.18 -8.80
C LEU A 111 -1.91 6.07 -8.52
N TYR A 112 -2.19 6.37 -7.25
CA TYR A 112 -3.34 7.18 -6.89
C TYR A 112 -3.25 8.60 -7.44
N ARG A 113 -2.07 9.23 -7.39
CA ARG A 113 -1.81 10.55 -7.99
C ARG A 113 -2.08 10.53 -9.49
N TYR A 114 -1.51 9.55 -10.20
CA TYR A 114 -1.69 9.41 -11.64
C TYR A 114 -3.16 9.23 -12.03
N LEU A 115 -3.90 8.39 -11.30
CA LEU A 115 -5.31 8.17 -11.58
C LEU A 115 -6.19 9.37 -11.21
N ALA A 116 -5.86 10.08 -10.13
CA ALA A 116 -6.57 11.30 -9.73
C ALA A 116 -6.44 12.40 -10.79
N ASP A 117 -5.24 12.57 -11.36
CA ASP A 117 -4.97 13.53 -12.45
C ASP A 117 -5.73 13.21 -13.75
N LYS A 118 -6.08 11.93 -13.95
CA LYS A 118 -6.78 11.43 -15.14
C LYS A 118 -8.26 11.13 -14.88
N ALA A 119 -8.74 11.37 -13.67
CA ALA A 119 -10.07 10.97 -13.24
C ALA A 119 -11.16 11.58 -14.14
N PRO A 120 -12.11 10.77 -14.65
CA PRO A 120 -13.18 11.26 -15.52
C PRO A 120 -14.14 12.25 -14.85
N THR A 121 -14.21 12.25 -13.52
CA THR A 121 -15.11 13.11 -12.75
C THR A 121 -14.40 13.67 -11.50
N PRO A 122 -14.82 14.85 -11.01
CA PRO A 122 -14.25 15.42 -9.79
C PRO A 122 -14.38 14.51 -8.56
N SER A 123 -15.50 13.80 -8.42
CA SER A 123 -15.72 12.89 -7.28
C SER A 123 -14.77 11.67 -7.30
N VAL A 124 -14.38 11.21 -8.49
CA VAL A 124 -13.36 10.15 -8.62
C VAL A 124 -11.98 10.71 -8.26
N ALA A 125 -11.66 11.93 -8.73
CA ALA A 125 -10.40 12.60 -8.38
C ALA A 125 -10.27 12.81 -6.86
N GLU A 126 -11.36 13.22 -6.20
CA GLU A 126 -11.42 13.46 -4.76
C GLU A 126 -11.21 12.17 -3.95
N LEU A 127 -11.86 11.07 -4.36
CA LEU A 127 -11.67 9.76 -3.71
C LEU A 127 -10.22 9.28 -3.85
N LEU A 128 -9.68 9.30 -5.06
CA LEU A 128 -8.30 8.86 -5.33
C LEU A 128 -7.28 9.77 -4.62
N GLY A 129 -7.51 11.08 -4.58
CA GLY A 129 -6.68 12.02 -3.84
C GLY A 129 -6.73 11.77 -2.33
N SER A 130 -7.89 11.43 -1.79
CA SER A 130 -8.03 11.06 -0.37
C SER A 130 -7.26 9.78 -0.02
N LEU A 131 -7.27 8.78 -0.91
CA LEU A 131 -6.48 7.55 -0.75
C LEU A 131 -4.97 7.83 -0.88
N MET A 132 -4.56 8.69 -1.81
CA MET A 132 -3.17 9.13 -1.96
C MET A 132 -2.65 9.79 -0.67
N GLU A 133 -3.42 10.70 -0.08
CA GLU A 133 -3.06 11.37 1.17
C GLU A 133 -3.01 10.40 2.36
N LEU A 134 -3.94 9.43 2.41
CA LEU A 134 -3.91 8.35 3.40
C LEU A 134 -2.59 7.57 3.33
N GLU A 135 -2.25 7.05 2.15
CA GLU A 135 -0.99 6.32 1.91
C GLU A 135 0.24 7.13 2.32
N HIS A 136 0.30 8.39 1.88
CA HIS A 136 1.41 9.28 2.20
C HIS A 136 1.53 9.51 3.72
N SER A 137 0.41 9.71 4.40
CA SER A 137 0.39 9.93 5.85
C SER A 137 0.88 8.70 6.62
N GLU A 138 0.51 7.50 6.19
CA GLU A 138 0.90 6.23 6.82
C GLU A 138 2.38 5.91 6.52
N ALA A 139 2.85 6.07 5.27
CA ALA A 139 4.27 5.92 4.94
C ALA A 139 5.16 6.84 5.80
N MET A 140 4.75 8.10 5.97
CA MET A 140 5.45 9.06 6.83
C MET A 140 5.41 8.65 8.30
N ARG A 141 4.33 8.02 8.77
CA ARG A 141 4.22 7.51 10.14
C ARG A 141 5.12 6.30 10.37
N MET A 142 5.13 5.35 9.44
CA MET A 142 6.00 4.17 9.48
C MET A 142 7.47 4.57 9.54
N ALA A 143 7.91 5.48 8.68
CA ALA A 143 9.30 5.97 8.69
C ALA A 143 9.70 6.58 10.05
N ARG A 144 8.80 7.35 10.68
CA ARG A 144 9.06 7.96 12.00
C ARG A 144 9.09 6.93 13.13
N ASP A 145 8.12 6.03 13.17
CA ASP A 145 8.00 5.05 14.24
C ASP A 145 9.09 3.96 14.14
N ALA A 146 9.46 3.55 12.92
CA ALA A 146 10.60 2.68 12.69
C ALA A 146 11.93 3.36 13.07
N GLY A 147 12.08 4.66 12.80
CA GLY A 147 13.23 5.43 13.27
C GLY A 147 13.38 5.42 14.80
N ARG A 148 12.27 5.46 15.55
CA ARG A 148 12.31 5.35 17.02
C ARG A 148 12.71 3.96 17.51
N LEU A 149 12.33 2.91 16.77
CA LEU A 149 12.79 1.54 17.05
C LEU A 149 14.31 1.37 16.83
N ASN A 150 14.95 2.24 16.03
CA ASN A 150 16.40 2.26 15.87
C ASN A 150 17.15 2.86 17.07
N ASP A 151 16.49 3.71 17.86
CA ASP A 151 17.08 4.39 19.01
C ASP A 151 16.98 3.59 20.33
N ILE A 152 16.31 2.42 20.31
CA ILE A 152 16.10 1.51 21.46
C ILE A 152 17.10 0.35 21.41
#